data_AF-A0A9D4XTH4-F1
#
_entry.id   AF-A0A9D4XTH4-F1
#
_cell.length_a   1.000
_cell.length_b   1.000
_cell.length_c   1.000
_cell.angle_alpha   90.00
_cell.angle_beta   90.00
_cell.angle_gamma   90.00
#
_symmetry.space_group_name_H-M   'P 1'
#
loop_
_entity.id
_entity.type
_entity.pdbx_description
1 polymer ?
#
loop_
_entity_poly.entity_id
_entity_poly.type
_entity_poly.pdbx_seq_one_letter_code
_entity_poly.pdbx_strand_id
1 'polypeptide(L)'
;MACPFKLSKDNIELQFATNHIGHFLLTNLLLDTMKKTTRESKKEGRIVNVASEAHRFAYPEGIRFDKINDQSSYNNWRAYGQSKLANVLHANQLTKHLKEDGVNITANSLHPGTIVTNLFRHNSAVNVSGDPWSIIGNETNINVETDRTSIFERNKIALRLEVLCDNTCPADGVGVYNPGFWGMNIEQGKKYKVVFYARSTGPLNLAVSFTGPNGVGNLASTVITGSASDFSNWTKVKAVLEAKATSRNSRLQLTTTAKGVIWLDQVSAMPVDTYKVGPSV
;
A
#
# COMPACT_ATOMS: atom_id res chain seq x y z
N MET A 1 -4.03 -9.92 -12.65
CA MET A 1 -4.90 -9.03 -13.45
C MET A 1 -4.57 -9.20 -14.92
N ALA A 2 -5.50 -8.84 -15.80
CA ALA A 2 -5.38 -9.05 -17.24
C ALA A 2 -4.99 -10.49 -17.59
N CYS A 3 -5.63 -11.45 -16.92
CA CYS A 3 -5.39 -12.87 -17.11
C CYS A 3 -5.94 -13.34 -18.48
N PRO A 4 -5.45 -14.46 -19.03
CA PRO A 4 -6.09 -15.12 -20.18
C PRO A 4 -7.56 -15.45 -19.89
N PHE A 5 -8.37 -15.54 -20.95
CA PHE A 5 -9.77 -15.90 -20.82
C PHE A 5 -9.92 -17.24 -20.09
N LYS A 6 -10.80 -17.25 -19.10
CA LYS A 6 -11.17 -18.45 -18.34
C LYS A 6 -12.54 -18.22 -17.72
N LEU A 7 -13.31 -19.29 -17.55
CA LEU A 7 -14.56 -19.25 -16.79
C LEU A 7 -14.32 -19.64 -15.33
N SER A 8 -15.09 -19.02 -14.42
CA SER A 8 -15.23 -19.46 -13.03
C SER A 8 -16.03 -20.76 -12.94
N LYS A 9 -16.16 -21.30 -11.73
CA LYS A 9 -17.03 -22.47 -11.48
C LYS A 9 -18.50 -22.20 -11.79
N ASP A 10 -18.91 -20.94 -11.73
CA ASP A 10 -20.27 -20.49 -12.00
C ASP A 10 -20.49 -20.08 -13.47
N ASN A 11 -19.56 -20.45 -14.37
CA ASN A 11 -19.60 -20.12 -15.79
C ASN A 11 -19.65 -18.61 -16.09
N ILE A 12 -18.92 -17.81 -15.31
CA ILE A 12 -18.73 -16.36 -15.53
C ILE A 12 -17.26 -16.10 -15.83
N GLU A 13 -16.94 -15.21 -16.77
CA GLU A 13 -15.57 -14.80 -17.05
C GLU A 13 -14.82 -14.45 -15.76
N LEU A 14 -13.64 -15.05 -15.61
CA LEU A 14 -12.98 -15.20 -14.32
C LEU A 14 -12.63 -13.86 -13.67
N GLN A 15 -12.19 -12.85 -14.44
CA GLN A 15 -11.87 -11.54 -13.89
C GLN A 15 -13.13 -10.84 -13.38
N PHE A 16 -14.24 -10.88 -14.12
CA PHE A 16 -15.52 -10.31 -13.69
C PHE A 16 -16.12 -11.05 -12.50
N ALA A 17 -16.09 -12.39 -12.54
CA ALA A 17 -16.55 -13.25 -11.45
C ALA A 17 -15.81 -12.95 -10.14
N THR A 18 -14.47 -12.94 -10.20
CA THR A 18 -13.61 -12.78 -9.02
C THR A 18 -13.61 -11.35 -8.50
N ASN A 19 -13.45 -10.37 -9.39
CA ASN A 19 -13.22 -8.99 -8.97
C ASN A 19 -14.51 -8.25 -8.64
N HIS A 20 -15.65 -8.69 -9.20
CA HIS A 20 -16.92 -7.99 -9.07
C HIS A 20 -18.04 -8.89 -8.52
N ILE A 21 -18.46 -9.95 -9.22
CA ILE A 21 -19.66 -10.72 -8.84
C ILE A 21 -19.57 -11.32 -7.44
N GLY A 22 -18.43 -11.94 -7.09
CA GLY A 22 -18.23 -12.50 -5.75
C GLY A 22 -18.31 -11.44 -4.65
N HIS A 23 -17.76 -10.24 -4.91
CA HIS A 23 -17.80 -9.12 -3.96
C HIS A 23 -19.20 -8.50 -3.87
N PHE A 24 -19.87 -8.33 -5.01
CA PHE A 24 -21.27 -7.86 -5.06
C PHE A 24 -22.17 -8.78 -4.25
N LEU A 25 -22.09 -10.09 -4.45
CA LEU A 25 -22.89 -11.07 -3.71
C LEU A 25 -22.54 -11.04 -2.21
N LEU A 26 -21.26 -11.03 -1.85
CA LEU A 26 -20.82 -10.94 -0.46
C LEU A 26 -21.37 -9.69 0.23
N THR A 27 -21.31 -8.52 -0.43
CA THR A 27 -21.86 -7.27 0.09
C THR A 27 -23.37 -7.40 0.35
N ASN A 28 -24.13 -7.96 -0.60
CA ASN A 28 -25.57 -8.13 -0.43
C ASN A 28 -25.91 -9.09 0.74
N LEU A 29 -25.19 -10.22 0.85
CA LEU A 29 -25.40 -11.19 1.94
C LEU A 29 -25.08 -10.60 3.33
N LEU A 30 -24.11 -9.71 3.43
CA LEU A 30 -23.72 -9.07 4.69
C LEU A 30 -24.55 -7.84 5.03
N LEU A 31 -25.32 -7.30 4.07
CA LEU A 31 -25.91 -5.96 4.18
C LEU A 31 -26.87 -5.84 5.36
N ASP A 32 -27.74 -6.81 5.57
CA ASP A 32 -28.71 -6.79 6.68
C ASP A 32 -28.03 -6.91 8.04
N THR A 33 -26.97 -7.71 8.12
CA THR A 33 -26.17 -7.83 9.34
C THR A 33 -25.46 -6.51 9.63
N MET A 34 -24.87 -5.86 8.61
CA MET A 34 -24.27 -4.53 8.77
C MET A 34 -25.30 -3.51 9.22
N LYS A 35 -26.48 -3.46 8.59
CA LYS A 35 -27.61 -2.59 8.98
C LYS A 35 -27.95 -2.78 10.45
N LYS A 36 -28.15 -4.02 10.90
CA LYS A 36 -28.41 -4.36 12.31
C LYS A 36 -27.29 -3.87 13.24
N THR A 37 -26.03 -4.19 12.92
CA THR A 37 -24.88 -3.77 13.72
C THR A 37 -24.78 -2.25 13.84
N THR A 38 -25.01 -1.49 12.77
CA THR A 38 -24.96 -0.02 12.82
C THR A 38 -26.07 0.56 13.71
N ARG A 39 -27.26 -0.03 13.71
CA ARG A 39 -28.39 0.37 14.57
C ARG A 39 -28.09 0.10 16.04
N GLU A 40 -27.62 -1.11 16.36
CA GLU A 40 -27.32 -1.54 17.73
C GLU A 40 -26.12 -0.81 18.32
N SER A 41 -25.03 -0.69 17.55
CA SER A 41 -23.79 -0.08 18.02
C SER A 41 -23.80 1.45 17.94
N LYS A 42 -24.75 2.05 17.21
CA LYS A 42 -24.78 3.48 16.87
C LYS A 42 -23.49 3.99 16.23
N LYS A 43 -22.75 3.12 15.53
CA LYS A 43 -21.52 3.45 14.79
C LYS A 43 -21.76 3.33 13.29
N GLU A 44 -21.15 4.23 12.53
CA GLU A 44 -21.18 4.22 11.07
C GLU A 44 -20.51 2.93 10.53
N GLY A 45 -21.17 2.25 9.60
CA GLY A 45 -20.59 1.15 8.83
C GLY A 45 -19.93 1.66 7.54
N ARG A 46 -18.90 0.95 7.07
CA ARG A 46 -18.18 1.33 5.83
C ARG A 46 -17.99 0.13 4.93
N ILE A 47 -18.31 0.31 3.65
CA ILE A 47 -18.07 -0.64 2.58
C ILE A 47 -17.09 0.02 1.61
N VAL A 48 -15.97 -0.64 1.32
CA VAL A 48 -14.92 -0.09 0.45
C VAL A 48 -14.59 -1.06 -0.66
N ASN A 49 -14.95 -0.71 -1.89
CA ASN A 49 -14.63 -1.50 -3.07
C ASN A 49 -13.26 -1.11 -3.63
N VAL A 50 -12.34 -2.06 -3.76
CA VAL A 50 -11.04 -1.81 -4.38
C VAL A 50 -11.20 -1.78 -5.91
N ALA A 51 -11.16 -0.57 -6.46
CA ALA A 51 -11.14 -0.25 -7.89
C ALA A 51 -9.70 -0.08 -8.41
N SER A 52 -9.55 0.50 -9.59
CA SER A 52 -8.26 0.75 -10.24
C SER A 52 -8.42 1.82 -11.30
N GLU A 53 -7.38 2.60 -11.61
CA GLU A 53 -7.34 3.46 -12.81
C GLU A 53 -7.65 2.68 -14.10
N ALA A 54 -7.47 1.35 -14.11
CA ALA A 54 -7.88 0.50 -15.21
C ALA A 54 -9.37 0.58 -15.57
N HIS A 55 -10.25 1.08 -14.69
CA HIS A 55 -11.66 1.33 -15.00
C HIS A 55 -11.85 2.24 -16.23
N ARG A 56 -10.90 3.14 -16.49
CA ARG A 56 -10.91 4.05 -17.65
C ARG A 56 -10.63 3.33 -18.98
N PHE A 57 -10.06 2.12 -18.91
CA PHE A 57 -9.75 1.28 -20.06
C PHE A 57 -10.72 0.10 -20.19
N ALA A 58 -11.93 0.22 -19.65
CA ALA A 58 -13.01 -0.73 -19.94
C ALA A 58 -13.34 -0.74 -21.45
N TYR A 59 -14.22 -1.65 -21.87
CA TYR A 59 -14.73 -1.60 -23.23
C TYR A 59 -15.43 -0.25 -23.50
N PRO A 60 -15.40 0.28 -24.73
CA PRO A 60 -16.10 1.51 -25.11
C PRO A 60 -17.58 1.50 -24.74
N GLU A 61 -18.21 0.33 -24.78
CA GLU A 61 -19.60 0.09 -24.42
C GLU A 61 -19.83 0.04 -22.89
N GLY A 62 -18.77 0.13 -22.08
CA GLY A 62 -18.81 -0.02 -20.63
C GLY A 62 -18.81 -1.49 -20.20
N ILE A 63 -19.86 -1.92 -19.50
CA ILE A 63 -20.03 -3.31 -19.07
C ILE A 63 -20.83 -4.07 -20.12
N ARG A 64 -20.20 -5.05 -20.77
CA ARG A 64 -20.80 -5.89 -21.82
C ARG A 64 -21.48 -7.11 -21.19
N PHE A 65 -22.63 -6.92 -20.55
CA PHE A 65 -23.35 -8.00 -19.86
C PHE A 65 -23.73 -9.17 -20.78
N ASP A 66 -24.15 -8.86 -22.01
CA ASP A 66 -24.52 -9.81 -23.06
C ASP A 66 -23.32 -10.60 -23.61
N LYS A 67 -22.11 -10.05 -23.47
CA LYS A 67 -20.86 -10.62 -24.01
C LYS A 67 -19.83 -10.89 -22.92
N ILE A 68 -20.28 -11.03 -21.67
CA ILE A 68 -19.38 -11.18 -20.52
C ILE A 68 -18.48 -12.42 -20.67
N ASN A 69 -19.02 -13.48 -21.27
CA ASN A 69 -18.36 -14.76 -21.51
C ASN A 69 -17.88 -14.94 -22.96
N ASP A 70 -17.93 -13.90 -23.80
CA ASP A 70 -17.53 -14.00 -25.20
C ASP A 70 -16.00 -14.05 -25.32
N GLN A 71 -15.47 -15.26 -25.50
CA GLN A 71 -14.05 -15.49 -25.67
C GLN A 71 -13.49 -14.84 -26.95
N SER A 72 -14.30 -14.73 -28.02
CA SER A 72 -13.84 -14.26 -29.33
C SER A 72 -13.51 -12.77 -29.33
N SER A 73 -14.18 -11.99 -28.49
CA SER A 73 -13.98 -10.55 -28.33
C SER A 73 -13.26 -10.20 -27.01
N TYR A 74 -12.69 -11.18 -26.34
CA TYR A 74 -12.02 -11.00 -25.06
C TYR A 74 -10.70 -10.25 -25.20
N ASN A 75 -10.62 -9.07 -24.58
CA ASN A 75 -9.37 -8.37 -24.33
C ASN A 75 -9.08 -8.38 -22.83
N ASN A 76 -7.94 -8.95 -22.45
CA ASN A 76 -7.57 -9.16 -21.05
C ASN A 76 -7.58 -7.87 -20.20
N TRP A 77 -7.08 -6.77 -20.75
CA TRP A 77 -7.05 -5.47 -20.09
C TRP A 77 -8.42 -4.82 -20.02
N ARG A 78 -9.19 -4.86 -21.10
CA ARG A 78 -10.56 -4.31 -21.10
C ARG A 78 -11.50 -5.09 -20.20
N ALA A 79 -11.37 -6.42 -20.14
CA ALA A 79 -12.11 -7.26 -19.19
C ALA A 79 -11.74 -6.93 -17.74
N TYR A 80 -10.45 -6.73 -17.45
CA TYR A 80 -10.02 -6.24 -16.14
C TYR A 80 -10.60 -4.86 -15.83
N GLY A 81 -10.48 -3.92 -16.77
CA GLY A 81 -11.02 -2.56 -16.65
C GLY A 81 -12.52 -2.53 -16.42
N GLN A 82 -13.28 -3.34 -17.16
CA GLN A 82 -14.71 -3.56 -16.96
C GLN A 82 -15.03 -4.05 -15.55
N SER A 83 -14.27 -5.01 -15.02
CA SER A 83 -14.48 -5.49 -13.66
C SER A 83 -14.23 -4.41 -12.59
N LYS A 84 -13.28 -3.49 -12.85
CA LYS A 84 -12.97 -2.38 -11.95
C LYS A 84 -13.95 -1.21 -12.11
N LEU A 85 -14.47 -0.98 -13.31
CA LEU A 85 -15.59 -0.09 -13.57
C LEU A 85 -16.85 -0.54 -12.82
N ALA A 86 -17.15 -1.85 -12.84
CA ALA A 86 -18.27 -2.41 -12.11
C ALA A 86 -18.18 -2.18 -10.59
N ASN A 87 -16.96 -2.22 -10.01
CA ASN A 87 -16.76 -1.90 -8.60
C ASN A 87 -17.04 -0.42 -8.26
N VAL A 88 -16.69 0.50 -9.16
CA VAL A 88 -17.01 1.94 -9.03
C VAL A 88 -18.51 2.17 -9.11
N LEU A 89 -19.15 1.62 -10.15
CA LEU A 89 -20.60 1.76 -10.36
C LEU A 89 -21.40 1.13 -9.21
N HIS A 90 -20.96 -0.01 -8.70
CA HIS A 90 -21.58 -0.65 -7.54
C HIS A 90 -21.48 0.21 -6.28
N ALA A 91 -20.31 0.81 -5.98
CA ALA A 91 -20.19 1.70 -4.83
C ALA A 91 -21.11 2.92 -4.95
N ASN A 92 -21.20 3.51 -6.15
CA ASN A 92 -22.08 4.64 -6.44
C ASN A 92 -23.55 4.29 -6.23
N GLN A 93 -24.00 3.14 -6.77
CA GLN A 93 -25.40 2.72 -6.65
C GLN A 93 -25.74 2.29 -5.23
N LEU A 94 -24.84 1.56 -4.56
CA LEU A 94 -25.04 1.14 -3.17
C LEU A 94 -25.15 2.34 -2.23
N THR A 95 -24.34 3.38 -2.42
CA THR A 95 -24.46 4.62 -1.65
C THR A 95 -25.82 5.30 -1.83
N LYS A 96 -26.39 5.29 -3.04
CA LYS A 96 -27.75 5.82 -3.27
C LYS A 96 -28.80 5.03 -2.50
N HIS A 97 -28.79 3.70 -2.64
CA HIS A 97 -29.75 2.83 -1.92
C HIS A 97 -29.62 2.96 -0.40
N LEU A 98 -28.39 2.98 0.13
CA LEU A 98 -28.16 3.14 1.58
C LEU A 98 -28.70 4.47 2.12
N LYS A 99 -28.57 5.53 1.32
CA LYS A 99 -29.11 6.86 1.66
C LYS A 99 -30.65 6.86 1.62
N GLU A 100 -31.25 6.25 0.61
CA GLU A 100 -32.70 6.08 0.49
C GLU A 100 -33.28 5.25 1.64
N ASP A 101 -32.58 4.22 2.08
CA ASP A 101 -32.93 3.37 3.23
C ASP A 101 -32.73 4.06 4.60
N GLY A 102 -32.12 5.25 4.63
CA GLY A 102 -31.81 5.97 5.88
C GLY A 102 -30.80 5.23 6.77
N VAL A 103 -29.91 4.43 6.19
CA VAL A 103 -28.97 3.59 6.92
C VAL A 103 -27.63 4.32 7.12
N ASN A 104 -27.07 4.23 8.32
CA ASN A 104 -25.76 4.82 8.64
C ASN A 104 -24.59 3.94 8.15
N ILE A 105 -24.55 3.66 6.84
CA ILE A 105 -23.48 2.95 6.15
C ILE A 105 -23.05 3.78 4.94
N THR A 106 -21.75 3.92 4.71
CA THR A 106 -21.20 4.53 3.50
C THR A 106 -20.56 3.49 2.59
N ALA A 107 -20.72 3.65 1.26
CA ALA A 107 -20.05 2.82 0.27
C ALA A 107 -19.14 3.67 -0.63
N ASN A 108 -17.85 3.36 -0.64
CA ASN A 108 -16.84 4.08 -1.42
C ASN A 108 -16.07 3.13 -2.33
N SER A 109 -15.50 3.68 -3.41
CA SER A 109 -14.51 2.96 -4.21
C SER A 109 -13.19 3.71 -4.19
N LEU A 110 -12.07 2.97 -4.25
CA LEU A 110 -10.73 3.56 -4.26
C LEU A 110 -9.81 2.87 -5.25
N HIS A 111 -8.86 3.61 -5.80
CA HIS A 111 -7.66 3.05 -6.41
C HIS A 111 -6.51 3.16 -5.39
N PRO A 112 -5.87 2.05 -4.99
CA PRO A 112 -4.85 2.08 -3.93
C PRO A 112 -3.46 2.52 -4.43
N GLY A 113 -3.33 2.97 -5.67
CA GLY A 113 -2.03 3.12 -6.35
C GLY A 113 -1.56 1.83 -7.02
N THR A 114 -0.43 1.90 -7.73
CA THR A 114 0.23 0.71 -8.28
C THR A 114 1.08 0.06 -7.20
N ILE A 115 0.58 -1.04 -6.62
CA ILE A 115 1.32 -1.81 -5.61
C ILE A 115 1.99 -3.01 -6.29
N VAL A 116 3.32 -3.14 -6.12
CA VAL A 116 4.06 -4.34 -6.52
C VAL A 116 3.52 -5.51 -5.70
N THR A 117 2.64 -6.28 -6.31
CA THR A 117 2.05 -7.50 -5.77
C THR A 117 2.10 -8.56 -6.85
N ASN A 118 1.83 -9.82 -6.48
CA ASN A 118 1.68 -10.92 -7.44
C ASN A 118 0.53 -10.72 -8.45
N LEU A 119 -0.13 -9.56 -8.46
CA LEU A 119 -1.20 -9.20 -9.38
C LEU A 119 -0.71 -9.09 -10.84
N PHE A 120 0.54 -8.71 -11.07
CA PHE A 120 1.15 -8.55 -12.42
C PHE A 120 1.82 -9.81 -12.97
N ARG A 121 1.84 -10.93 -12.22
CA ARG A 121 2.59 -12.16 -12.58
C ARG A 121 2.28 -12.78 -13.95
N HIS A 122 1.18 -12.39 -14.58
CA HIS A 122 0.76 -12.88 -15.90
C HIS A 122 0.99 -11.85 -17.02
N ASN A 123 1.70 -10.76 -16.72
CA ASN A 123 1.85 -9.62 -17.62
C ASN A 123 3.33 -9.27 -17.79
N SER A 124 4.02 -10.00 -18.67
CA SER A 124 5.45 -9.84 -18.95
C SER A 124 5.82 -8.46 -19.48
N ALA A 125 4.85 -7.71 -20.03
CA ALA A 125 5.03 -6.36 -20.55
C ALA A 125 4.81 -5.26 -19.50
N VAL A 126 4.20 -5.59 -18.35
CA VAL A 126 4.16 -4.70 -17.19
C VAL A 126 5.33 -5.06 -16.29
N ASN A 127 6.52 -4.63 -16.71
CA ASN A 127 7.59 -4.43 -15.75
C ASN A 127 7.13 -3.31 -14.82
N VAL A 128 6.53 -3.66 -13.68
CA VAL A 128 6.59 -2.78 -12.51
C VAL A 128 8.05 -2.86 -12.03
N SER A 129 8.95 -2.27 -12.81
CA SER A 129 10.33 -2.04 -12.41
C SER A 129 10.29 -0.97 -11.34
N GLY A 130 10.30 -1.40 -10.10
CA GLY A 130 10.21 -0.48 -8.99
C GLY A 130 10.13 -1.29 -7.72
N ASP A 131 11.25 -1.89 -7.34
CA ASP A 131 11.44 -2.23 -5.94
C ASP A 131 10.97 -1.00 -5.13
N PRO A 132 10.06 -1.18 -4.16
CA PRO A 132 9.49 -0.06 -3.42
C PRO A 132 10.56 0.72 -2.63
N TRP A 133 11.77 0.15 -2.55
CA TRP A 133 12.94 0.69 -1.93
C TRP A 133 14.03 0.93 -2.97
N SER A 134 14.61 2.12 -2.94
CA SER A 134 15.76 2.50 -3.74
C SER A 134 16.94 2.82 -2.83
N ILE A 135 18.16 2.58 -3.30
CA ILE A 135 19.39 2.71 -2.50
C ILE A 135 19.78 4.19 -2.34
N ILE A 136 20.25 4.55 -1.15
CA ILE A 136 20.97 5.80 -0.86
C ILE A 136 22.43 5.41 -0.58
N GLY A 137 23.33 5.82 -1.46
CA GLY A 137 24.74 5.39 -1.46
C GLY A 137 25.11 4.64 -2.73
N ASN A 138 26.29 4.06 -2.76
CA ASN A 138 26.78 3.21 -3.84
C ASN A 138 27.31 1.88 -3.29
N GLU A 139 27.81 1.02 -4.18
CA GLU A 139 28.32 -0.33 -3.86
C GLU A 139 29.51 -0.34 -2.89
N THR A 140 30.24 0.77 -2.73
CA THR A 140 31.33 0.89 -1.72
C THR A 140 30.81 1.36 -0.36
N ASN A 141 29.57 1.84 -0.30
CA ASN A 141 28.96 2.33 0.92
C ASN A 141 28.00 1.32 1.54
N ILE A 142 27.17 0.68 0.73
CA ILE A 142 26.09 -0.18 1.20
C ILE A 142 25.75 -1.26 0.17
N ASN A 143 25.55 -2.48 0.67
CA ASN A 143 24.90 -3.55 -0.07
C ASN A 143 23.47 -3.74 0.45
N VAL A 144 22.50 -3.80 -0.46
CA VAL A 144 21.06 -3.92 -0.13
C VAL A 144 20.51 -5.15 -0.81
N GLU A 145 19.98 -6.08 -0.01
CA GLU A 145 19.46 -7.34 -0.52
C GLU A 145 18.22 -7.80 0.27
N THR A 146 17.60 -8.87 -0.20
CA THR A 146 16.50 -9.53 0.51
C THR A 146 17.02 -10.76 1.25
N ASP A 147 16.62 -10.92 2.50
CA ASP A 147 16.98 -12.06 3.34
C ASP A 147 15.72 -12.81 3.82
N ARG A 148 15.79 -14.14 3.93
CA ARG A 148 14.66 -15.01 4.33
C ARG A 148 14.55 -15.22 5.85
N THR A 149 14.99 -14.25 6.64
CA THR A 149 15.07 -14.35 8.11
C THR A 149 13.95 -13.63 8.87
N SER A 150 12.88 -13.21 8.17
CA SER A 150 11.74 -12.57 8.86
C SER A 150 11.05 -13.52 9.85
N ILE A 151 10.57 -12.95 10.96
CA ILE A 151 9.74 -13.64 11.95
C ILE A 151 8.36 -14.00 11.41
N PHE A 152 7.86 -13.31 10.39
CA PHE A 152 6.48 -13.48 9.93
C PHE A 152 6.35 -14.69 9.00
N GLU A 153 5.57 -15.70 9.40
CA GLU A 153 5.42 -16.93 8.60
C GLU A 153 4.85 -16.72 7.20
N ARG A 154 3.92 -15.77 7.05
CA ARG A 154 3.29 -15.47 5.76
C ARG A 154 4.19 -14.68 4.81
N ASN A 155 5.20 -13.98 5.33
CA ASN A 155 6.18 -13.26 4.54
C ASN A 155 7.56 -13.37 5.20
N LYS A 156 8.33 -14.37 4.78
CA LYS A 156 9.67 -14.63 5.34
C LYS A 156 10.75 -13.67 4.84
N ILE A 157 10.42 -12.74 3.95
CA ILE A 157 11.39 -11.83 3.31
C ILE A 157 11.53 -10.54 4.11
N ALA A 158 12.77 -10.23 4.50
CA ALA A 158 13.21 -8.98 5.12
C ALA A 158 14.18 -8.24 4.20
N LEU A 159 14.26 -6.91 4.36
CA LEU A 159 15.29 -6.10 3.71
C LEU A 159 16.56 -6.13 4.56
N ARG A 160 17.69 -6.55 3.99
CA ARG A 160 19.01 -6.54 4.63
C ARG A 160 19.84 -5.38 4.07
N LEU A 161 20.31 -4.54 4.97
CA LEU A 161 21.20 -3.41 4.70
C LEU A 161 22.56 -3.74 5.31
N GLU A 162 23.55 -3.99 4.48
CA GLU A 162 24.93 -4.17 4.91
C GLU A 162 25.72 -2.92 4.60
N VAL A 163 25.97 -2.14 5.64
CA VAL A 163 26.69 -0.87 5.56
C VAL A 163 28.18 -1.17 5.61
N LEU A 164 28.85 -0.96 4.48
CA LEU A 164 30.26 -1.26 4.27
C LEU A 164 31.14 -0.09 4.71
N CYS A 165 30.81 1.11 4.22
CA CYS A 165 31.52 2.37 4.42
C CYS A 165 33.03 2.17 4.68
N ASP A 166 33.77 1.72 3.66
CA ASP A 166 35.16 1.24 3.80
C ASP A 166 36.10 2.22 4.53
N ASN A 167 35.82 3.53 4.49
CA ASN A 167 36.53 4.56 5.27
C ASN A 167 35.61 5.36 6.20
N THR A 168 34.69 6.13 5.64
CA THR A 168 33.76 7.00 6.39
C THR A 168 32.45 7.06 5.62
N CYS A 169 31.32 6.86 6.31
CA CYS A 169 30.03 7.02 5.67
C CYS A 169 29.80 8.49 5.27
N PRO A 170 29.08 8.76 4.17
CA PRO A 170 28.60 10.09 3.83
C PRO A 170 27.91 10.76 5.04
N ALA A 171 28.06 12.09 5.16
CA ALA A 171 27.51 12.84 6.29
C ALA A 171 25.97 12.70 6.41
N ASP A 172 25.28 12.61 5.28
CA ASP A 172 23.83 12.41 5.21
C ASP A 172 23.40 10.94 5.41
N GLY A 173 24.38 10.05 5.60
CA GLY A 173 24.19 8.61 5.78
C GLY A 173 23.94 7.84 4.48
N VAL A 174 23.92 6.52 4.61
CA VAL A 174 23.57 5.57 3.54
C VAL A 174 22.41 4.70 3.99
N GLY A 175 21.69 4.09 3.05
CA GLY A 175 20.49 3.33 3.38
C GLY A 175 19.55 3.16 2.21
N VAL A 176 18.27 3.34 2.46
CA VAL A 176 17.21 3.18 1.45
C VAL A 176 16.15 4.25 1.56
N TYR A 177 15.42 4.49 0.48
CA TYR A 177 14.21 5.32 0.48
C TYR A 177 13.04 4.65 -0.23
N ASN A 178 11.84 5.03 0.19
CA ASN A 178 10.58 4.67 -0.44
C ASN A 178 9.88 5.96 -0.89
N PRO A 179 9.66 6.16 -2.21
CA PRO A 179 9.02 7.37 -2.73
C PRO A 179 7.51 7.41 -2.49
N GLY A 180 6.92 6.36 -1.90
CA GLY A 180 5.48 6.16 -1.87
C GLY A 180 4.90 5.93 -3.26
N PHE A 181 3.59 6.12 -3.39
CA PHE A 181 2.89 5.98 -4.66
C PHE A 181 2.83 7.35 -5.35
N TRP A 182 3.80 7.61 -6.24
CA TRP A 182 3.98 8.89 -6.94
C TRP A 182 4.28 10.07 -6.00
N GLY A 183 5.01 9.81 -4.92
CA GLY A 183 5.30 10.79 -3.88
C GLY A 183 4.46 10.58 -2.63
N MET A 184 4.96 11.07 -1.51
CA MET A 184 4.24 11.12 -0.23
C MET A 184 3.81 12.56 0.04
N ASN A 185 2.52 12.77 0.28
CA ASN A 185 2.01 14.07 0.70
C ASN A 185 2.29 14.27 2.20
N ILE A 186 3.25 15.14 2.50
CA ILE A 186 3.63 15.54 3.84
C ILE A 186 3.20 16.99 4.04
N GLU A 187 2.51 17.27 5.12
CA GLU A 187 1.92 18.57 5.43
C GLU A 187 2.50 19.13 6.72
N GLN A 188 2.93 20.38 6.68
CA GLN A 188 3.48 21.08 7.84
C GLN A 188 2.54 21.02 9.05
N GLY A 189 3.10 20.76 10.23
CA GLY A 189 2.37 20.63 11.49
C GLY A 189 1.65 19.28 11.68
N LYS A 190 1.54 18.45 10.64
CA LYS A 190 0.96 17.10 10.77
C LYS A 190 1.97 16.12 11.35
N LYS A 191 1.43 15.10 12.02
CA LYS A 191 2.21 14.02 12.64
C LYS A 191 2.03 12.73 11.85
N TYR A 192 3.14 12.03 11.65
CA TYR A 192 3.21 10.79 10.89
C TYR A 192 3.82 9.72 11.78
N LYS A 193 3.10 8.60 11.93
CA LYS A 193 3.58 7.43 12.64
C LYS A 193 4.29 6.51 11.67
N VAL A 194 5.57 6.24 11.94
CA VAL A 194 6.36 5.23 11.24
C VAL A 194 6.53 4.02 12.14
N VAL A 195 6.21 2.83 11.63
CA VAL A 195 6.29 1.56 12.35
C VAL A 195 7.04 0.57 11.48
N PHE A 196 7.97 -0.17 12.07
CA PHE A 196 8.69 -1.24 11.39
C PHE A 196 9.22 -2.24 12.42
N TYR A 197 9.74 -3.36 11.96
CA TYR A 197 10.54 -4.29 12.76
C TYR A 197 12.00 -4.16 12.32
N ALA A 198 12.91 -4.15 13.29
CA ALA A 198 14.34 -4.07 13.05
C ALA A 198 15.10 -5.14 13.82
N ARG A 199 16.19 -5.61 13.22
CA ARG A 199 17.22 -6.44 13.86
C ARG A 199 18.58 -5.91 13.40
N SER A 200 19.62 -6.00 14.21
CA SER A 200 20.95 -5.51 13.89
C SER A 200 22.04 -6.43 14.45
N THR A 201 23.20 -6.51 13.79
CA THR A 201 24.38 -7.21 14.34
C THR A 201 25.09 -6.43 15.44
N GLY A 202 24.80 -5.13 15.57
CA GLY A 202 25.40 -4.24 16.56
C GLY A 202 24.42 -3.18 17.06
N PRO A 203 24.91 -2.13 17.74
CA PRO A 203 24.07 -1.00 18.13
C PRO A 203 23.33 -0.42 16.92
N LEU A 204 22.04 -0.13 17.08
CA LEU A 204 21.27 0.51 16.03
C LEU A 204 21.44 2.02 16.13
N ASN A 205 21.72 2.66 15.00
CA ASN A 205 21.63 4.10 14.82
C ASN A 205 20.99 4.36 13.46
N LEU A 206 19.67 4.51 13.43
CA LEU A 206 18.90 4.61 12.19
C LEU A 206 18.10 5.92 12.17
N ALA A 207 18.48 6.83 11.29
CA ALA A 207 17.69 8.00 10.97
C ALA A 207 16.47 7.61 10.13
N VAL A 208 15.30 8.01 10.60
CA VAL A 208 14.02 7.86 9.91
C VAL A 208 13.56 9.25 9.55
N SER A 209 13.36 9.53 8.26
CA SER A 209 13.01 10.88 7.80
C SER A 209 12.02 10.90 6.64
N PHE A 210 11.22 11.96 6.59
CA PHE A 210 10.57 12.39 5.36
C PHE A 210 11.41 13.50 4.74
N THR A 211 11.77 13.34 3.48
CA THR A 211 12.51 14.34 2.70
C THR A 211 11.73 14.77 1.48
N GLY A 212 12.04 15.95 0.96
CA GLY A 212 11.48 16.44 -0.29
C GLY A 212 11.93 15.61 -1.50
N PRO A 213 11.52 16.02 -2.71
CA PRO A 213 11.92 15.37 -3.95
C PRO A 213 13.45 15.23 -4.03
N ASN A 214 13.94 14.09 -4.50
CA ASN A 214 15.37 13.77 -4.63
C ASN A 214 16.16 13.73 -3.31
N GLY A 215 15.50 13.82 -2.15
CA GLY A 215 16.15 13.76 -0.83
C GLY A 215 16.56 15.09 -0.25
N VAL A 216 16.26 16.18 -0.96
CA VAL A 216 16.59 17.53 -0.51
C VAL A 216 15.47 18.05 0.39
N GLY A 217 15.84 18.72 1.48
CA GLY A 217 14.90 19.30 2.44
C GLY A 217 14.35 18.25 3.40
N ASN A 218 14.87 18.27 4.64
CA ASN A 218 14.34 17.45 5.73
C ASN A 218 13.00 18.05 6.20
N LEU A 219 11.92 17.32 5.90
CA LEU A 219 10.57 17.71 6.27
C LEU A 219 10.24 17.25 7.69
N ALA A 220 10.67 16.05 8.06
CA ALA A 220 10.54 15.52 9.41
C ALA A 220 11.59 14.44 9.62
N SER A 221 12.18 14.35 10.81
CA SER A 221 13.14 13.29 11.10
C SER A 221 13.19 12.94 12.57
N THR A 222 13.57 11.71 12.85
CA THR A 222 13.97 11.23 14.17
C THR A 222 15.08 10.19 14.02
N VAL A 223 15.83 9.94 15.08
CA VAL A 223 16.89 8.92 15.08
C VAL A 223 16.51 7.85 16.09
N ILE A 224 16.47 6.61 15.62
CA ILE A 224 16.25 5.43 16.45
C ILE A 224 17.61 4.90 16.86
N THR A 225 17.85 4.90 18.17
CA THR A 225 19.07 4.39 18.76
C THR A 225 18.77 3.24 19.71
N GLY A 226 19.71 2.31 19.85
CA GLY A 226 19.68 1.30 20.90
C GLY A 226 20.93 0.44 20.90
N SER A 227 21.13 -0.26 22.01
CA SER A 227 22.26 -1.16 22.20
C SER A 227 22.17 -2.39 21.30
N ALA A 228 23.29 -3.13 21.18
CA ALA A 228 23.31 -4.38 20.44
C ALA A 228 22.32 -5.42 21.01
N SER A 229 22.12 -5.44 22.34
CA SER A 229 21.15 -6.33 22.97
C SER A 229 19.70 -6.01 22.59
N ASP A 230 19.36 -4.72 22.47
CA ASP A 230 17.99 -4.26 22.17
C ASP A 230 17.50 -4.70 20.77
N PHE A 231 18.44 -4.88 19.84
CA PHE A 231 18.16 -5.22 18.44
C PHE A 231 18.79 -6.55 18.00
N SER A 232 19.30 -7.36 18.95
CA SER A 232 19.82 -8.71 18.69
C SER A 232 18.74 -9.64 18.13
N ASN A 233 17.49 -9.43 18.55
CA ASN A 233 16.29 -10.06 18.01
C ASN A 233 15.42 -9.04 17.26
N TRP A 234 14.42 -9.52 16.53
CA TRP A 234 13.46 -8.69 15.84
C TRP A 234 12.62 -7.85 16.81
N THR A 235 12.87 -6.54 16.81
CA THR A 235 12.24 -5.59 17.72
C THR A 235 11.33 -4.65 16.95
N LYS A 236 10.10 -4.46 17.46
CA LYS A 236 9.15 -3.52 16.86
C LYS A 236 9.51 -2.09 17.23
N VAL A 237 9.76 -1.26 16.22
CA VAL A 237 10.04 0.16 16.37
C VAL A 237 8.80 0.97 16.04
N LYS A 238 8.54 2.03 16.82
CA LYS A 238 7.49 3.00 16.58
C LYS A 238 8.06 4.40 16.76
N ALA A 239 7.88 5.23 15.74
CA ALA A 239 8.32 6.61 15.73
C ALA A 239 7.15 7.51 15.33
N VAL A 240 7.08 8.70 15.93
CA VAL A 240 6.15 9.75 15.48
C VAL A 240 6.98 10.95 15.06
N LEU A 241 6.85 11.34 13.80
CA LEU A 241 7.56 12.44 13.19
C LEU A 241 6.58 13.60 12.98
N GLU A 242 6.97 14.80 13.38
CA GLU A 242 6.19 16.02 13.13
C GLU A 242 6.82 16.79 11.97
N ALA A 243 6.02 17.09 10.96
CA ALA A 243 6.47 17.74 9.75
C ALA A 243 6.67 19.25 9.94
N LYS A 244 7.85 19.73 9.59
CA LYS A 244 8.28 21.13 9.64
C LYS A 244 7.95 21.90 8.37
N ALA A 245 7.66 21.21 7.27
CA ALA A 245 7.33 21.81 5.97
C ALA A 245 6.37 20.91 5.18
N THR A 246 5.72 21.50 4.18
CA THR A 246 4.79 20.81 3.27
C THR A 246 5.49 20.42 1.98
N SER A 247 5.30 19.19 1.52
CA SER A 247 5.70 18.73 0.20
C SER A 247 4.77 17.61 -0.28
N ARG A 248 4.24 17.78 -1.50
CA ARG A 248 3.32 16.82 -2.14
C ARG A 248 4.04 15.61 -2.77
N ASN A 249 5.36 15.71 -2.95
CA ASN A 249 6.16 14.70 -3.62
C ASN A 249 7.38 14.31 -2.76
N SER A 250 7.10 13.92 -1.52
CA SER A 250 8.11 13.55 -0.53
C SER A 250 8.45 12.06 -0.59
N ARG A 251 9.48 11.64 0.13
CA ARG A 251 9.87 10.22 0.28
C ARG A 251 10.25 9.90 1.73
N LEU A 252 10.00 8.65 2.15
CA LEU A 252 10.49 8.11 3.41
C LEU A 252 11.93 7.62 3.22
N GLN A 253 12.86 8.00 4.09
CA GLN A 253 14.22 7.50 4.10
C GLN A 253 14.54 6.79 5.43
N LEU A 254 15.33 5.74 5.32
CA LEU A 254 15.93 5.01 6.44
C LEU A 254 17.43 4.98 6.19
N THR A 255 18.19 5.82 6.90
CA THR A 255 19.63 5.97 6.69
C THR A 255 20.42 5.81 7.98
N THR A 256 21.69 5.45 7.85
CA THR A 256 22.63 5.34 8.96
C THR A 256 24.02 5.79 8.53
N THR A 257 24.80 6.25 9.49
CA THR A 257 26.23 6.53 9.36
C THR A 257 27.08 5.48 10.06
N ALA A 258 26.46 4.47 10.68
CA ALA A 258 27.13 3.41 11.40
C ALA A 258 27.34 2.18 10.52
N LYS A 259 28.58 1.66 10.49
CA LYS A 259 28.92 0.40 9.83
C LYS A 259 28.25 -0.78 10.55
N GLY A 260 27.75 -1.74 9.79
CA GLY A 260 27.08 -2.93 10.34
C GLY A 260 25.97 -3.46 9.44
N VAL A 261 25.28 -4.50 9.92
CA VAL A 261 24.16 -5.10 9.19
C VAL A 261 22.85 -4.84 9.93
N ILE A 262 21.88 -4.28 9.22
CA ILE A 262 20.54 -3.95 9.72
C ILE A 262 19.52 -4.70 8.85
N TRP A 263 18.58 -5.38 9.49
CA TRP A 263 17.41 -5.94 8.84
C TRP A 263 16.18 -5.11 9.16
N LEU A 264 15.33 -4.90 8.15
CA LEU A 264 14.09 -4.15 8.25
C LEU A 264 12.94 -4.98 7.68
N ASP A 265 11.78 -4.93 8.34
CA ASP A 265 10.55 -5.59 7.87
C ASP A 265 9.30 -4.83 8.31
N GLN A 266 8.19 -5.05 7.62
CA GLN A 266 6.86 -4.48 7.89
C GLN A 266 6.89 -2.96 8.08
N VAL A 267 7.67 -2.26 7.24
CA VAL A 267 7.76 -0.81 7.30
C VAL A 267 6.44 -0.18 6.83
N SER A 268 5.92 0.71 7.67
CA SER A 268 4.65 1.41 7.46
C SER A 268 4.80 2.86 7.91
N ALA A 269 4.26 3.78 7.12
CA ALA A 269 4.21 5.21 7.41
C ALA A 269 2.78 5.70 7.20
N MET A 270 2.18 6.27 8.25
CA MET A 270 0.78 6.70 8.23
C MET A 270 0.59 8.04 8.95
N PRO A 271 -0.27 8.95 8.44
CA PRO A 271 -0.72 10.09 9.22
C PRO A 271 -1.33 9.65 10.55
N VAL A 272 -1.13 10.42 11.62
CA VAL A 272 -1.73 10.12 12.93
C VAL A 272 -3.22 10.49 12.94
N ASP A 273 -3.56 11.56 12.23
CA ASP A 273 -4.92 12.05 11.98
C ASP A 273 -5.53 11.37 10.76
N THR A 274 -5.64 10.04 10.83
CA THR A 274 -6.50 9.32 9.89
C THR A 274 -7.96 9.69 10.14
N TYR A 275 -8.77 9.70 9.08
CA TYR A 275 -10.18 10.06 9.15
C TYR A 275 -10.95 9.15 10.12
N LYS A 276 -11.42 9.71 11.24
CA LYS A 276 -12.16 8.97 12.29
C LYS A 276 -13.67 9.24 12.34
N VAL A 277 -14.17 10.31 11.72
CA VAL A 277 -15.57 10.77 11.89
C VAL A 277 -16.16 11.27 10.57
N GLY A 278 -17.34 10.73 10.21
CA GLY A 278 -18.24 11.20 9.15
C GLY A 278 -18.51 12.71 9.20
N PRO A 279 -18.89 13.40 8.10
CA PRO A 279 -19.45 14.73 8.23
C PRO A 279 -20.62 14.70 9.22
N SER A 280 -20.57 15.57 10.22
CA SER A 280 -21.72 15.84 11.09
C SER A 280 -22.85 16.35 10.20
N VAL A 281 -23.93 15.58 10.09
CA VAL A 281 -25.21 16.02 9.50
C VAL A 281 -26.05 16.64 10.60
#